data_AF-E9KI69-F1
#
_entry.id   AF-E9KI69-F1
#
_cell.length_a   1.000
_cell.length_b   1.000
_cell.length_c   1.000
_cell.angle_alpha   90.00
_cell.angle_beta   90.00
_cell.angle_gamma   90.00
#
_symmetry.space_group_name_H-M   'P 1'
#
loop_
_entity.id
_entity.type
_entity.pdbx_description
1 polymer ?
#
loop_
_entity_poly.entity_id
_entity_poly.type
_entity_poly.pdbx_seq_one_letter_code
_entity_poly.pdbx_strand_id
1 'polypeptide(L)'
;GRYSLWSAIGLSISLYIGYDNFEKLLEGANFMDNHFTSAPLDQNAPVILALLGIWYSNFHGAETHALLPYDQYMHRFAAYFQQGDMESNGKYVTRAGQQTDYSTGPIVWGEPGTNGQHAFYQLIHQGTRLIPCDFIAPAQTHNPISKGVHHKILLANFLAQTEALMKGKTAQEAKAELEKSGMAPEAIAKILPHKVFKGNRPTNSIVVRKVTPFTLGALIAM
;
A
#
# COMPACT_ATOMS: atom_id res chain seq x y z
N GLY A 1 -15.22 -0.60 18.71
CA GLY A 1 -13.93 -1.32 18.56
C GLY A 1 -13.38 -1.08 17.18
N ARG A 2 -12.40 -1.86 16.71
CA ARG A 2 -11.72 -1.61 15.41
C ARG A 2 -12.58 -1.75 14.14
N TYR A 3 -13.81 -2.24 14.27
CA TYR A 3 -14.79 -2.36 13.17
C TYR A 3 -16.03 -1.48 13.37
N SER A 4 -16.00 -0.49 14.27
CA SER A 4 -17.24 0.20 14.68
C SER A 4 -17.57 1.49 13.94
N LEU A 5 -16.73 2.00 13.03
CA LEU A 5 -17.01 3.28 12.36
C LEU A 5 -18.34 3.30 11.59
N TRP A 6 -18.83 2.12 11.19
CA TRP A 6 -20.09 1.92 10.48
C TRP A 6 -21.35 2.07 11.37
N SER A 7 -21.16 2.07 12.70
CA SER A 7 -22.24 2.10 13.68
C SER A 7 -22.51 3.53 14.19
N ALA A 8 -23.21 3.66 15.32
CA ALA A 8 -23.37 4.93 16.04
C ALA A 8 -22.03 5.64 16.37
N ILE A 9 -20.91 4.90 16.45
CA ILE A 9 -19.57 5.50 16.59
C ILE A 9 -19.21 6.41 15.40
N GLY A 10 -19.77 6.16 14.22
CA GLY A 10 -19.63 7.00 13.02
C GLY A 10 -20.38 8.34 13.08
N LEU A 11 -21.05 8.67 14.18
CA LEU A 11 -21.85 9.91 14.31
C LEU A 11 -21.05 11.16 13.94
N SER A 12 -19.79 11.27 14.37
CA SER A 12 -18.94 12.42 14.02
C SER A 12 -18.65 12.52 12.52
N ILE A 13 -18.52 11.38 11.83
CA ILE A 13 -18.37 11.33 10.37
C ILE A 13 -19.64 11.87 9.72
N SER A 14 -20.80 11.31 10.11
CA SER A 14 -22.10 11.74 9.60
C SER A 14 -22.38 13.23 9.83
N LEU A 15 -21.98 13.78 10.98
CA LEU A 15 -22.12 15.21 11.27
C LEU A 15 -21.21 16.08 10.38
N TYR A 16 -20.00 15.59 10.06
CA TYR A 16 -19.02 16.35 9.28
C TYR A 16 -19.29 16.34 7.77
N ILE A 17 -19.65 15.18 7.20
CA ILE A 17 -19.87 15.02 5.75
C ILE A 17 -21.36 15.01 5.35
N GLY A 18 -22.28 15.07 6.32
CA GLY A 18 -23.71 14.90 6.10
C GLY A 18 -24.14 13.43 6.00
N TYR A 19 -25.38 13.14 6.39
CA TYR A 19 -25.90 11.77 6.45
C TYR A 19 -25.90 11.08 5.08
N ASP A 20 -26.29 11.76 4.01
CA ASP A 20 -26.29 11.19 2.64
C ASP A 20 -24.91 10.67 2.21
N ASN A 21 -23.82 11.35 2.61
CA ASN A 21 -22.47 10.89 2.32
C ASN A 21 -22.03 9.77 3.26
N PHE A 22 -22.50 9.77 4.51
CA PHE A 22 -22.30 8.65 5.43
C PHE A 22 -23.02 7.39 4.93
N GLU A 23 -24.25 7.51 4.42
CA GLU A 23 -24.97 6.40 3.79
C GLU A 23 -24.20 5.85 2.59
N LYS A 24 -23.67 6.70 1.70
CA LYS A 24 -22.79 6.26 0.60
C LYS A 24 -21.55 5.52 1.08
N LEU A 25 -20.96 5.93 2.22
CA LEU A 25 -19.85 5.20 2.84
C LEU A 25 -20.27 3.77 3.24
N LEU A 26 -21.46 3.62 3.83
CA LEU A 26 -22.02 2.30 4.17
C LEU A 26 -22.35 1.47 2.92
N GLU A 27 -22.94 2.08 1.90
CA GLU A 27 -23.25 1.42 0.62
C GLU A 27 -21.98 0.89 -0.07
N GLY A 28 -20.89 1.66 0.00
CA GLY A 28 -19.58 1.24 -0.51
C GLY A 28 -19.05 -0.02 0.19
N ALA A 29 -19.15 -0.06 1.51
CA ALA A 29 -18.79 -1.24 2.29
C ALA A 29 -19.68 -2.44 1.94
N ASN A 30 -21.00 -2.23 1.87
CA ASN A 30 -21.95 -3.28 1.50
C ASN A 30 -21.71 -3.82 0.09
N PHE A 31 -21.32 -2.96 -0.86
CA PHE A 31 -20.90 -3.40 -2.19
C PHE A 31 -19.72 -4.37 -2.13
N MET A 32 -18.72 -4.08 -1.29
CA MET A 32 -17.57 -4.96 -1.10
C MET A 32 -17.95 -6.24 -0.34
N ASP A 33 -18.86 -6.19 0.62
CA ASP A 33 -19.40 -7.38 1.30
C ASP A 33 -20.06 -8.35 0.30
N ASN A 34 -20.87 -7.81 -0.61
CA ASN A 34 -21.53 -8.59 -1.65
C ASN A 34 -20.51 -9.21 -2.62
N HIS A 35 -19.47 -8.46 -2.99
CA HIS A 35 -18.36 -8.99 -3.79
C HIS A 35 -17.62 -10.11 -3.05
N PHE A 36 -17.25 -9.89 -1.79
CA PHE A 36 -16.54 -10.86 -0.97
C PHE A 36 -17.33 -12.16 -0.78
N THR A 37 -18.65 -12.07 -0.62
CA THR A 37 -19.51 -13.23 -0.36
C THR A 37 -19.92 -14.00 -1.62
N SER A 38 -19.95 -13.36 -2.79
CA SER A 38 -20.48 -13.97 -4.03
C SER A 38 -19.44 -14.27 -5.10
N ALA A 39 -18.30 -13.56 -5.14
CA ALA A 39 -17.29 -13.77 -6.17
C ALA A 39 -16.55 -15.12 -5.99
N PRO A 40 -16.25 -15.85 -7.08
CA PRO A 40 -15.34 -16.99 -7.05
C PRO A 40 -14.00 -16.60 -6.42
N LEU A 41 -13.39 -17.51 -5.65
CA LEU A 41 -12.18 -17.20 -4.85
C LEU A 41 -11.00 -16.67 -5.68
N ASP A 42 -10.84 -17.15 -6.91
CA ASP A 42 -9.79 -16.73 -7.86
C ASP A 42 -10.06 -15.37 -8.52
N GLN A 43 -11.23 -14.78 -8.28
CA GLN A 43 -11.63 -13.43 -8.74
C GLN A 43 -12.03 -12.53 -7.57
N ASN A 44 -11.85 -13.00 -6.33
CA ASN A 44 -12.27 -12.32 -5.12
C ASN A 44 -11.12 -11.48 -4.57
N ALA A 45 -11.14 -10.17 -4.83
CA ALA A 45 -10.11 -9.22 -4.41
C ALA A 45 -9.62 -9.37 -2.94
N PRO A 46 -10.47 -9.33 -1.90
CA PRO A 46 -10.03 -9.58 -0.52
C PRO A 46 -9.31 -10.92 -0.34
N VAL A 47 -9.82 -12.01 -0.94
CA VAL A 47 -9.21 -13.34 -0.85
C VAL A 47 -7.83 -13.36 -1.51
N ILE A 48 -7.69 -12.79 -2.71
CA ILE A 48 -6.42 -12.73 -3.42
C ILE A 48 -5.39 -11.93 -2.62
N LEU A 49 -5.76 -10.77 -2.08
CA LEU A 49 -4.87 -9.96 -1.24
C LEU A 49 -4.45 -10.72 0.02
N ALA A 50 -5.38 -11.40 0.69
CA ALA A 50 -5.08 -12.22 1.86
C ALA A 50 -4.12 -13.38 1.54
N LEU A 51 -4.32 -14.08 0.42
CA LEU A 51 -3.45 -15.18 -0.01
C LEU A 51 -2.05 -14.70 -0.39
N LEU A 52 -1.92 -13.52 -1.01
CA LEU A 52 -0.61 -12.89 -1.26
C LEU A 52 0.08 -12.52 0.06
N GLY A 53 -0.67 -12.02 1.05
CA GLY A 53 -0.15 -11.76 2.40
C GLY A 53 0.39 -13.01 3.07
N ILE A 54 -0.36 -14.12 3.04
CA ILE A 54 0.07 -15.44 3.54
C ILE A 54 1.32 -15.91 2.79
N TRP A 55 1.36 -15.77 1.47
CA TRP A 55 2.51 -16.15 0.66
C TRP A 55 3.78 -15.44 1.13
N TYR A 56 3.75 -14.11 1.29
CA TYR A 56 4.93 -13.37 1.70
C TYR A 56 5.28 -13.54 3.17
N SER A 57 4.28 -13.65 4.06
CA SER A 57 4.53 -13.80 5.49
C SER A 57 5.00 -15.21 5.86
N ASN A 58 4.28 -16.25 5.42
CA ASN A 58 4.53 -17.62 5.85
C ASN A 58 5.59 -18.35 5.02
N PHE A 59 5.79 -17.98 3.76
CA PHE A 59 6.78 -18.66 2.89
C PHE A 59 8.03 -17.82 2.63
N HIS A 60 7.89 -16.49 2.53
CA HIS A 60 9.04 -15.59 2.33
C HIS A 60 9.52 -14.89 3.60
N GLY A 61 8.86 -15.09 4.75
CA GLY A 61 9.28 -14.54 6.04
C GLY A 61 9.20 -13.02 6.13
N ALA A 62 8.34 -12.38 5.33
CA ALA A 62 8.11 -10.94 5.43
C ALA A 62 7.33 -10.61 6.72
N GLU A 63 7.97 -9.90 7.65
CA GLU A 63 7.37 -9.52 8.94
C GLU A 63 6.41 -8.33 8.84
N THR A 64 6.49 -7.54 7.77
CA THR A 64 5.79 -6.24 7.66
C THR A 64 4.99 -6.12 6.38
N HIS A 65 3.89 -5.38 6.42
CA HIS A 65 3.08 -5.01 5.25
C HIS A 65 2.93 -3.49 5.18
N ALA A 66 3.32 -2.88 4.06
CA ALA A 66 3.30 -1.42 3.91
C ALA A 66 2.06 -0.94 3.14
N LEU A 67 1.31 0.00 3.72
CA LEU A 67 0.17 0.66 3.07
C LEU A 67 0.58 2.09 2.65
N LEU A 68 0.65 2.33 1.34
CA LEU A 68 1.26 3.54 0.76
C LEU A 68 0.26 4.29 -0.13
N PRO A 69 -0.70 5.02 0.45
CA PRO A 69 -1.68 5.78 -0.33
C PRO A 69 -1.05 7.03 -0.95
N TYR A 70 -1.15 7.19 -2.26
CA TYR A 70 -0.81 8.40 -2.99
C TYR A 70 -2.00 9.35 -3.00
N ASP A 71 -2.45 9.70 -1.78
CA ASP A 71 -3.52 10.64 -1.52
C ASP A 71 -3.34 11.22 -0.11
N GLN A 72 -3.30 12.54 0.01
CA GLN A 72 -3.03 13.20 1.29
C GLN A 72 -4.22 13.13 2.27
N TYR A 73 -5.47 13.04 1.79
CA TYR A 73 -6.61 12.83 2.69
C TYR A 73 -6.57 11.45 3.34
N MET A 74 -5.90 10.48 2.73
CA MET A 74 -5.67 9.14 3.27
C MET A 74 -4.49 9.04 4.25
N HIS A 75 -3.95 10.15 4.77
CA HIS A 75 -2.77 10.13 5.66
C HIS A 75 -2.93 9.35 6.98
N ARG A 76 -4.16 9.03 7.39
CA ARG A 76 -4.44 8.18 8.56
C ARG A 76 -4.84 6.76 8.19
N PHE A 77 -4.87 6.41 6.91
CA PHE A 77 -5.34 5.10 6.43
C PHE A 77 -4.47 3.96 6.94
N ALA A 78 -3.13 4.07 6.82
CA ALA A 78 -2.22 3.07 7.35
C ALA A 78 -2.35 2.92 8.88
N ALA A 79 -2.46 4.04 9.61
CA ALA A 79 -2.65 4.03 11.06
C ALA A 79 -4.00 3.42 11.50
N TYR A 80 -5.07 3.59 10.70
CA TYR A 80 -6.35 2.93 10.94
C TYR A 80 -6.20 1.40 10.84
N PHE A 81 -5.50 0.91 9.80
CA PHE A 81 -5.26 -0.52 9.60
C PHE A 81 -4.18 -1.13 10.51
N GLN A 82 -3.33 -0.32 11.15
CA GLN A 82 -2.52 -0.81 12.26
C GLN A 82 -3.38 -1.44 13.35
N GLN A 83 -4.45 -0.74 13.77
CA GLN A 83 -5.40 -1.35 14.69
C GLN A 83 -6.23 -2.44 14.02
N GLY A 84 -6.75 -2.18 12.81
CA GLY A 84 -7.62 -3.10 12.07
C GLY A 84 -7.01 -4.49 11.87
N ASP A 85 -5.75 -4.56 11.45
CA ASP A 85 -5.04 -5.81 11.16
C ASP A 85 -4.33 -6.35 12.41
N MET A 86 -3.43 -5.57 13.01
CA MET A 86 -2.51 -6.09 14.03
C MET A 86 -3.25 -6.51 15.31
N GLU A 87 -4.32 -5.80 15.71
CA GLU A 87 -5.15 -6.19 16.86
C GLU A 87 -6.04 -7.42 16.55
N SER A 88 -6.36 -7.64 15.27
CA SER A 88 -7.12 -8.81 14.81
C SER A 88 -6.26 -10.06 14.77
N ASN A 89 -5.13 -9.96 14.08
CA ASN A 89 -4.32 -11.10 13.64
C ASN A 89 -3.00 -11.26 14.40
N GLY A 90 -2.62 -10.30 15.25
CA GLY A 90 -1.51 -10.42 16.20
C GLY A 90 -1.87 -11.40 17.33
N LYS A 91 -1.91 -12.68 17.00
CA LYS A 91 -2.39 -13.79 17.86
C LYS A 91 -1.45 -14.96 17.71
N TYR A 92 -1.42 -15.84 18.70
CA TYR A 92 -0.56 -17.02 18.66
C TYR A 92 -1.28 -18.30 19.10
N VAL A 93 -2.58 -18.22 19.40
CA VAL A 93 -3.40 -19.35 19.84
C VAL A 93 -4.53 -19.57 18.84
N THR A 94 -4.64 -20.80 18.36
CA THR A 94 -5.69 -21.24 17.43
C THR A 94 -7.03 -21.41 18.13
N ARG A 95 -8.11 -21.58 17.36
CA ARG A 95 -9.45 -21.86 17.91
C ARG A 95 -9.51 -23.16 18.73
N ALA A 96 -8.59 -24.10 18.50
CA ALA A 96 -8.48 -25.35 19.25
C ALA A 96 -7.67 -25.20 20.56
N GLY A 97 -7.22 -23.98 20.91
CA GLY A 97 -6.42 -23.72 22.11
C GLY A 97 -4.94 -24.07 21.97
N GLN A 98 -4.49 -24.47 20.78
CA GLN A 98 -3.08 -24.81 20.50
C GLN A 98 -2.30 -23.57 20.09
N GLN A 99 -1.04 -23.48 20.53
CA GLN A 99 -0.12 -22.45 20.04
C GLN A 99 0.24 -22.69 18.57
N THR A 100 0.38 -21.61 17.80
CA THR A 100 0.79 -21.66 16.39
C THR A 100 2.30 -21.85 16.26
N ASP A 101 2.72 -22.69 15.33
CA ASP A 101 4.12 -22.89 14.91
C ASP A 101 4.49 -22.13 13.62
N TYR A 102 3.61 -21.22 13.20
CA TYR A 102 3.73 -20.38 12.01
C TYR A 102 3.49 -18.90 12.32
N SER A 103 3.94 -18.01 11.42
CA SER A 103 3.70 -16.56 11.50
C SER A 103 2.22 -16.20 11.32
N THR A 104 1.74 -15.19 12.04
CA THR A 104 0.35 -14.69 11.97
C THR A 104 0.31 -13.27 11.39
N GLY A 105 -0.49 -12.35 11.95
CA GLY A 105 -0.62 -10.98 11.46
C GLY A 105 0.73 -10.25 11.33
N PRO A 106 0.95 -9.51 10.23
CA PRO A 106 2.18 -8.75 10.00
C PRO A 106 2.18 -7.44 10.81
N ILE A 107 3.32 -6.78 10.87
CA ILE A 107 3.41 -5.39 11.32
C ILE A 107 2.97 -4.48 10.17
N VAL A 108 1.84 -3.78 10.34
CA VAL A 108 1.32 -2.84 9.34
C VAL A 108 1.91 -1.44 9.57
N TRP A 109 2.33 -0.77 8.51
CA TRP A 109 2.87 0.59 8.59
C TRP A 109 2.77 1.33 7.25
N GLY A 110 3.05 2.63 7.24
CA GLY A 110 3.13 3.41 6.01
C GLY A 110 2.80 4.88 6.20
N GLU A 111 3.12 5.67 5.17
CA GLU A 111 2.85 7.10 5.06
C GLU A 111 2.44 7.42 3.61
N PRO A 112 1.72 8.52 3.36
CA PRO A 112 1.33 8.90 2.01
C PRO A 112 2.50 9.12 1.05
N GLY A 113 2.25 8.77 -0.21
CA GLY A 113 3.08 9.22 -1.33
C GLY A 113 2.83 10.70 -1.64
N THR A 114 3.84 11.48 -2.02
CA THR A 114 5.24 11.10 -2.25
C THR A 114 6.13 11.25 -1.01
N ASN A 115 5.59 11.67 0.14
CA ASN A 115 6.36 11.92 1.36
C ASN A 115 7.18 10.69 1.79
N GLY A 116 6.57 9.50 1.77
CA GLY A 116 7.26 8.25 2.08
C GLY A 116 8.49 7.98 1.21
N GLN A 117 8.48 8.44 -0.05
CA GLN A 117 9.61 8.29 -0.98
C GLN A 117 10.87 9.00 -0.47
N HIS A 118 10.68 10.13 0.19
CA HIS A 118 11.75 10.95 0.74
C HIS A 118 12.08 10.61 2.20
N ALA A 119 11.45 9.59 2.77
CA ALA A 119 11.65 9.16 4.15
C ALA A 119 12.29 7.77 4.24
N PHE A 120 11.60 6.73 3.77
CA PHE A 120 11.97 5.33 4.04
C PHE A 120 12.05 4.44 2.80
N TYR A 121 11.72 4.94 1.60
CA TYR A 121 11.80 4.13 0.38
C TYR A 121 13.24 3.73 0.04
N GLN A 122 14.24 4.46 0.55
CA GLN A 122 15.64 4.02 0.47
C GLN A 122 15.84 2.61 1.04
N LEU A 123 15.23 2.32 2.21
CA LEU A 123 15.26 1.00 2.82
C LEU A 123 14.46 -0.01 1.99
N ILE A 124 13.28 0.39 1.49
CA ILE A 124 12.46 -0.48 0.65
C ILE A 124 13.23 -0.87 -0.62
N HIS A 125 13.97 0.03 -1.26
CA HIS A 125 14.69 -0.24 -2.51
C HIS A 125 16.02 -0.97 -2.34
N GLN A 126 16.85 -0.54 -1.39
CA GLN A 126 18.24 -1.00 -1.26
C GLN A 126 18.56 -1.65 0.08
N GLY A 127 17.61 -1.68 1.02
CA GLY A 127 17.75 -2.39 2.28
C GLY A 127 17.69 -3.91 2.13
N THR A 128 17.88 -4.61 3.24
CA THR A 128 17.95 -6.09 3.30
C THR A 128 16.62 -6.77 3.61
N ARG A 129 15.57 -5.99 3.89
CA ARG A 129 14.24 -6.52 4.22
C ARG A 129 13.39 -6.68 2.96
N LEU A 130 12.60 -7.75 2.93
CA LEU A 130 11.49 -7.93 1.99
C LEU A 130 10.24 -7.31 2.60
N ILE A 131 9.62 -6.39 1.88
CA ILE A 131 8.48 -5.62 2.35
C ILE A 131 7.45 -5.61 1.21
N PRO A 132 6.40 -6.43 1.28
CA PRO A 132 5.21 -6.29 0.44
C PRO A 132 4.58 -4.92 0.68
N CYS A 133 4.22 -4.25 -0.42
CA CYS A 133 3.64 -2.90 -0.36
C CYS A 133 2.36 -2.83 -1.19
N ASP A 134 1.30 -2.27 -0.60
CA ASP A 134 0.09 -1.87 -1.33
C ASP A 134 0.15 -0.37 -1.64
N PHE A 135 0.31 -0.07 -2.91
CA PHE A 135 0.22 1.29 -3.44
C PHE A 135 -1.23 1.57 -3.79
N ILE A 136 -1.81 2.65 -3.26
CA ILE A 136 -3.21 3.02 -3.49
C ILE A 136 -3.28 4.41 -4.11
N ALA A 137 -4.01 4.62 -5.22
CA ALA A 137 -4.16 5.95 -5.80
C ALA A 137 -5.52 6.18 -6.47
N PRO A 138 -6.11 7.38 -6.34
CA PRO A 138 -7.23 7.77 -7.18
C PRO A 138 -6.78 8.29 -8.56
N ALA A 139 -7.43 7.85 -9.63
CA ALA A 139 -7.21 8.38 -10.97
C ALA A 139 -7.62 9.85 -11.10
N GLN A 140 -8.61 10.29 -10.32
CA GLN A 140 -9.12 11.66 -10.28
C GLN A 140 -8.89 12.29 -8.90
N THR A 141 -8.31 13.50 -8.88
CA THR A 141 -8.14 14.28 -7.65
C THR A 141 -9.38 15.09 -7.28
N HIS A 142 -9.55 15.39 -6.00
CA HIS A 142 -10.48 16.42 -5.53
C HIS A 142 -9.99 17.85 -5.79
N ASN A 143 -8.69 18.03 -6.01
CA ASN A 143 -8.05 19.33 -6.13
C ASN A 143 -7.28 19.43 -7.47
N PRO A 144 -7.97 19.61 -8.61
CA PRO A 144 -7.35 19.68 -9.94
C PRO A 144 -6.65 21.03 -10.21
N ILE A 145 -5.84 21.49 -9.25
CA ILE A 145 -5.08 22.74 -9.32
C ILE A 145 -4.02 22.69 -10.42
N SER A 146 -3.63 23.86 -10.92
CA SER A 146 -2.63 23.99 -11.98
C SER A 146 -2.95 23.11 -13.20
N LYS A 147 -4.23 23.04 -13.59
CA LYS A 147 -4.73 22.17 -14.69
C LYS A 147 -4.37 20.69 -14.51
N GLY A 148 -4.32 20.21 -13.27
CA GLY A 148 -4.04 18.81 -12.94
C GLY A 148 -2.56 18.42 -12.95
N VAL A 149 -1.63 19.37 -13.10
CA VAL A 149 -0.18 19.09 -13.13
C VAL A 149 0.29 18.35 -11.87
N HIS A 150 -0.20 18.75 -10.69
CA HIS A 150 0.16 18.09 -9.43
C HIS A 150 -0.27 16.63 -9.41
N HIS A 151 -1.51 16.34 -9.83
CA HIS A 151 -2.03 14.97 -9.86
C HIS A 151 -1.33 14.11 -10.90
N LYS A 152 -0.97 14.70 -12.05
CA LYS A 152 -0.17 14.03 -13.08
C LYS A 152 1.19 13.60 -12.54
N ILE A 153 1.89 14.49 -11.83
CA ILE A 153 3.19 14.18 -11.21
C ILE A 153 3.04 13.13 -10.11
N LEU A 154 1.99 13.23 -9.28
CA LEU A 154 1.68 12.25 -8.24
C LEU A 154 1.49 10.84 -8.83
N LEU A 155 0.66 10.71 -9.89
CA LEU A 155 0.43 9.43 -10.56
C LEU A 155 1.67 8.92 -11.30
N ALA A 156 2.47 9.80 -11.91
CA ALA A 156 3.75 9.40 -12.51
C ALA A 156 4.68 8.79 -11.45
N ASN A 157 4.74 9.37 -10.26
CA ASN A 157 5.51 8.85 -9.13
C ASN A 157 4.92 7.55 -8.55
N PHE A 158 3.59 7.39 -8.55
CA PHE A 158 2.93 6.14 -8.15
C PHE A 158 3.36 4.98 -9.05
N LEU A 159 3.27 5.18 -10.37
CA LEU A 159 3.64 4.18 -11.37
C LEU A 159 5.15 3.89 -11.37
N ALA A 160 5.97 4.94 -11.32
CA ALA A 160 7.42 4.80 -11.38
C ALA A 160 7.99 4.03 -10.17
N GLN A 161 7.39 4.15 -8.98
CA GLN A 161 7.90 3.48 -7.79
C GLN A 161 7.67 1.96 -7.84
N THR A 162 6.48 1.51 -8.24
CA THR A 162 6.20 0.07 -8.39
C THR A 162 7.00 -0.54 -9.54
N GLU A 163 7.17 0.20 -10.64
CA GLU A 163 8.05 -0.20 -11.75
C GLU A 163 9.52 -0.33 -11.30
N ALA A 164 10.04 0.64 -10.54
CA ALA A 164 11.41 0.61 -10.05
C ALA A 164 11.64 -0.54 -9.05
N LEU A 165 10.66 -0.83 -8.18
CA LEU A 165 10.72 -1.97 -7.25
C LEU A 165 10.75 -3.30 -7.99
N MET A 166 10.02 -3.42 -9.10
CA MET A 166 10.03 -4.61 -9.95
C MET A 166 11.35 -4.73 -10.73
N LYS A 167 11.73 -3.70 -11.50
CA LYS A 167 12.84 -3.77 -12.47
C LYS A 167 14.22 -3.66 -11.83
N GLY A 168 14.36 -2.79 -10.83
CA GLY A 168 15.68 -2.38 -10.35
C GLY A 168 16.47 -1.59 -11.41
N LYS A 169 17.80 -1.63 -11.27
CA LYS A 169 18.78 -1.00 -12.16
C LYS A 169 20.07 -1.81 -12.10
N THR A 170 20.47 -2.36 -13.23
CA THR A 170 21.65 -3.21 -13.37
C THR A 170 22.96 -2.43 -13.24
N ALA A 171 24.07 -3.13 -13.01
CA ALA A 171 25.39 -2.51 -12.99
C ALA A 171 25.76 -1.89 -14.35
N GLN A 172 25.34 -2.49 -15.45
CA GLN A 172 25.60 -1.97 -16.80
C GLN A 172 24.88 -0.64 -17.02
N GLU A 173 23.59 -0.56 -16.66
CA GLU A 173 22.81 0.68 -16.77
C GLU A 173 23.37 1.77 -15.86
N ALA A 174 23.64 1.45 -14.60
CA ALA A 174 24.21 2.40 -13.65
C ALA A 174 25.60 2.91 -14.09
N LYS A 175 26.44 2.02 -14.66
CA LYS A 175 27.76 2.41 -15.19
C LYS A 175 27.61 3.36 -16.37
N ALA A 176 26.74 3.04 -17.33
CA ALA A 176 26.50 3.88 -18.50
C ALA A 176 25.99 5.29 -18.10
N GLU A 177 25.12 5.39 -17.10
CA GLU A 177 24.67 6.68 -16.53
C GLU A 177 25.83 7.47 -15.91
N LEU A 178 26.69 6.82 -15.14
CA LEU A 178 27.84 7.46 -14.47
C LEU A 178 28.89 7.93 -15.49
N GLU A 179 29.18 7.13 -16.52
CA GLU A 179 30.06 7.52 -17.62
C GLU A 179 29.51 8.72 -18.38
N LYS A 180 28.20 8.73 -18.68
CA LYS A 180 27.52 9.85 -19.34
C LYS A 180 27.53 11.13 -18.50
N SER A 181 27.60 11.02 -17.17
CA SER A 181 27.73 12.17 -16.27
C SER A 181 29.14 12.78 -16.23
N GLY A 182 30.11 12.21 -16.96
CA GLY A 182 31.48 12.70 -17.04
C GLY A 182 32.37 12.31 -15.85
N MET A 183 31.99 11.29 -15.09
CA MET A 183 32.73 10.84 -13.91
C MET A 183 33.99 10.03 -14.31
N ALA A 184 35.10 10.22 -13.60
CA ALA A 184 36.35 9.49 -13.86
C ALA A 184 36.21 7.98 -13.57
N PRO A 185 36.87 7.09 -14.32
CA PRO A 185 36.73 5.63 -14.17
C PRO A 185 36.95 5.11 -12.74
N GLU A 186 37.93 5.65 -12.02
CA GLU A 186 38.24 5.27 -10.64
C GLU A 186 37.12 5.65 -9.67
N ALA A 187 36.47 6.79 -9.92
CA ALA A 187 35.31 7.23 -9.14
C ALA A 187 34.06 6.40 -9.47
N ILE A 188 33.87 6.04 -10.75
CA ILE A 188 32.80 5.14 -11.19
C ILE A 188 32.92 3.78 -10.50
N ALA A 189 34.12 3.18 -10.49
CA ALA A 189 34.34 1.88 -9.87
C ALA A 189 33.94 1.87 -8.38
N LYS A 190 34.18 2.97 -7.66
CA LYS A 190 33.81 3.11 -6.25
C LYS A 190 32.31 3.29 -6.04
N ILE A 191 31.64 4.09 -6.87
CA ILE A 191 30.22 4.44 -6.63
C ILE A 191 29.25 3.45 -7.27
N LEU A 192 29.67 2.71 -8.30
CA LEU A 192 28.82 1.82 -9.07
C LEU A 192 28.02 0.82 -8.21
N PRO A 193 28.61 0.12 -7.22
CA PRO A 193 27.85 -0.83 -6.39
C PRO A 193 26.70 -0.17 -5.62
N HIS A 194 26.84 1.11 -5.26
CA HIS A 194 25.82 1.88 -4.54
C HIS A 194 24.67 2.37 -5.44
N LYS A 195 24.88 2.36 -6.76
CA LYS A 195 23.89 2.80 -7.77
C LYS A 195 23.09 1.65 -8.38
N VAL A 196 23.41 0.40 -8.02
CA VAL A 196 22.66 -0.79 -8.43
C VAL A 196 21.41 -0.94 -7.57
N PHE A 197 20.29 -1.26 -8.20
CA PHE A 197 19.03 -1.60 -7.55
C PHE A 197 18.69 -3.03 -7.94
N LYS A 198 18.54 -3.93 -6.96
CA LYS A 198 18.31 -5.35 -7.24
C LYS A 198 16.95 -5.65 -7.89
N GLY A 199 15.98 -4.75 -7.75
CA GLY A 199 14.61 -4.99 -8.20
C GLY A 199 13.99 -6.20 -7.48
N ASN A 200 13.05 -6.86 -8.16
CA ASN A 200 12.34 -8.04 -7.67
C ASN A 200 11.71 -7.85 -6.27
N ARG A 201 11.09 -6.69 -6.05
CA ARG A 201 10.39 -6.34 -4.82
C ARG A 201 8.88 -6.23 -5.10
N PRO A 202 8.04 -7.00 -4.40
CA PRO A 202 6.64 -7.16 -4.75
C PRO A 202 5.79 -5.96 -4.31
N THR A 203 4.84 -5.59 -5.15
CA THR A 203 3.86 -4.53 -4.86
C THR A 203 2.50 -4.88 -5.44
N ASN A 204 1.42 -4.50 -4.75
CA ASN A 204 0.10 -4.39 -5.36
C ASN A 204 -0.16 -2.92 -5.74
N SER A 205 -0.81 -2.70 -6.88
CA SER A 205 -1.26 -1.38 -7.31
C SER A 205 -2.79 -1.34 -7.33
N ILE A 206 -3.39 -0.72 -6.33
CA ILE A 206 -4.84 -0.55 -6.19
C ILE A 206 -5.21 0.85 -6.69
N VAL A 207 -5.84 0.91 -7.87
CA VAL A 207 -6.25 2.18 -8.48
C VAL A 207 -7.75 2.28 -8.44
N VAL A 208 -8.26 3.38 -7.86
CA VAL A 208 -9.69 3.69 -7.85
C VAL A 208 -9.97 4.90 -8.73
N ARG A 209 -11.22 5.08 -9.19
CA ARG A 209 -11.55 6.24 -10.04
C ARG A 209 -11.36 7.56 -9.29
N LYS A 210 -11.92 7.66 -8.08
CA LYS A 210 -11.85 8.83 -7.19
C LYS A 210 -12.15 8.36 -5.77
N VAL A 211 -11.49 8.94 -4.75
CA VAL A 211 -11.83 8.66 -3.34
C VAL A 211 -13.11 9.40 -2.98
N THR A 212 -14.26 8.75 -3.15
CA THR A 212 -15.58 9.23 -2.70
C THR A 212 -15.96 8.52 -1.40
N PRO A 213 -17.01 8.93 -0.66
CA PRO A 213 -17.48 8.17 0.49
C PRO A 213 -17.73 6.69 0.15
N PHE A 214 -18.41 6.41 -0.96
CA PHE A 214 -18.61 5.03 -1.46
C PHE A 214 -17.29 4.29 -1.73
N THR A 215 -16.38 4.88 -2.51
CA THR A 215 -15.10 4.22 -2.81
C THR A 215 -14.28 3.97 -1.54
N LEU A 216 -14.27 4.92 -0.61
CA LEU A 216 -13.57 4.77 0.66
C LEU A 216 -14.20 3.64 1.50
N GLY A 217 -15.53 3.53 1.52
CA GLY A 217 -16.24 2.44 2.20
C GLY A 217 -15.86 1.08 1.64
N ALA A 218 -15.87 0.96 0.30
CA ALA A 218 -15.45 -0.25 -0.38
C ALA A 218 -13.98 -0.61 -0.11
N LEU A 219 -13.08 0.38 -0.08
CA LEU A 219 -11.66 0.17 0.22
C LEU A 219 -11.40 -0.22 1.68
N ILE A 220 -12.18 0.28 2.64
CA ILE A 220 -12.01 -0.08 4.06
C ILE A 220 -12.56 -1.50 4.32
N ALA A 221 -13.62 -1.90 3.62
CA ALA A 221 -14.23 -3.22 3.75
C ALA A 221 -13.45 -4.34 3.02
N MET A 222 -12.64 -3.98 2.01
CA MET A 222 -11.78 -4.89 1.25
C MET A 222 -10.59 -5.38 2.10
#